data_AF-A0A957YLP7-F1
#
_entry.id   AF-A0A957YLP7-F1
#
_cell.length_a   1.000
_cell.length_b   1.000
_cell.length_c   1.000
_cell.angle_alpha   90.00
_cell.angle_beta   90.00
_cell.angle_gamma   90.00
#
_symmetry.space_group_name_H-M   'P 1'
#
loop_
_entity.id
_entity.type
_entity.pdbx_description
1 polymer ?
#
loop_
_entity_poly.entity_id
_entity_poly.type
_entity_poly.pdbx_seq_one_letter_code
_entity_poly.pdbx_strand_id
1 'polypeptide(L)'
;MKNSSYDSEEDDLRPEYDLSKYVHVAERGKYAEQYRAGTNLVLLAPDVAAAFPNDEAVNEALRLVMRLALIPAVHAGEDETD
;
A
#
# COMPACT_ATOMS: atom_id res chain seq x y z
N MET A 1 29.36 -24.35 26.98
CA MET A 1 28.66 -24.26 25.69
C MET A 1 27.34 -25.01 25.81
N LYS A 2 26.19 -24.39 25.49
CA LYS A 2 24.90 -25.08 25.42
C LYS A 2 24.74 -25.60 23.99
N ASN A 3 24.84 -26.91 23.83
CA ASN A 3 24.58 -27.57 22.55
C ASN A 3 23.06 -27.71 22.43
N SER A 4 22.43 -26.78 21.70
CA SER A 4 21.04 -26.92 21.27
C SER A 4 21.03 -27.96 20.16
N SER A 5 20.83 -29.21 20.54
CA SER A 5 20.38 -30.26 19.63
C SER A 5 19.00 -29.84 19.16
N TYR A 6 18.92 -29.15 18.02
CA TYR A 6 17.65 -28.94 17.34
C TYR A 6 17.16 -30.33 16.95
N ASP A 7 16.09 -30.75 17.59
CA ASP A 7 15.43 -32.02 17.33
C ASP A 7 14.91 -31.95 15.89
N SER A 8 15.54 -32.68 14.99
CA SER A 8 15.21 -32.69 13.57
C SER A 8 13.80 -33.22 13.31
N GLU A 9 13.16 -33.84 14.29
CA GLU A 9 11.79 -34.35 14.20
C GLU A 9 10.72 -33.25 14.36
N GLU A 10 11.07 -32.06 14.87
CA GLU A 10 10.12 -30.92 14.97
C GLU A 10 10.03 -30.09 13.67
N ASP A 11 11.00 -30.21 12.76
CA ASP A 11 11.03 -29.48 11.47
C ASP A 11 10.37 -30.28 10.32
N ASP A 12 9.90 -31.50 10.60
CA ASP A 12 9.19 -32.32 9.64
C ASP A 12 7.71 -31.92 9.51
N LEU A 13 7.24 -31.89 8.27
CA LEU A 13 5.83 -31.64 7.97
C LEU A 13 4.97 -32.75 8.59
N ARG A 14 3.86 -32.36 9.23
CA ARG A 14 2.91 -33.34 9.77
C ARG A 14 2.44 -34.28 8.64
N PRO A 15 2.20 -35.58 8.92
CA PRO A 15 1.86 -36.57 7.89
C PRO A 15 0.64 -36.23 7.02
N GLU A 16 -0.28 -35.39 7.52
CA GLU A 16 -1.44 -34.91 6.77
C GLU A 16 -1.07 -33.89 5.67
N TYR A 17 0.11 -33.25 5.77
CA TYR A 17 0.61 -32.28 4.81
C TYR A 17 1.55 -32.93 3.80
N ASP A 18 0.96 -33.55 2.78
CA ASP A 18 1.72 -34.04 1.63
C ASP A 18 1.86 -32.93 0.57
N LEU A 19 2.94 -32.15 0.68
CA LEU A 19 3.24 -31.09 -0.29
C LEU A 19 3.48 -31.63 -1.70
N SER A 20 3.88 -32.89 -1.88
CA SER A 20 4.14 -33.47 -3.21
C SER A 20 2.89 -33.45 -4.11
N LYS A 21 1.71 -33.53 -3.50
CA LYS A 21 0.40 -33.38 -4.18
C LYS A 21 0.14 -31.96 -4.70
N TYR A 22 0.81 -30.97 -4.13
CA TYR A 22 0.61 -29.55 -4.43
C TYR A 22 1.78 -28.92 -5.19
N VAL A 23 2.94 -29.57 -5.31
CA VAL A 23 4.10 -29.05 -6.06
C VAL A 23 3.74 -28.72 -7.51
N HIS A 24 2.84 -29.51 -8.12
CA HIS A 24 2.36 -29.26 -9.49
C HIS A 24 1.24 -28.21 -9.59
N VAL A 25 0.64 -27.83 -8.45
CA VAL A 25 -0.48 -26.85 -8.36
C VAL A 25 0.01 -25.49 -7.83
N ALA A 26 1.19 -25.46 -7.20
CA ALA A 26 1.79 -24.26 -6.65
C ALA A 26 2.35 -23.36 -7.76
N GLU A 27 1.54 -22.42 -8.23
CA GLU A 27 2.00 -21.37 -9.15
C GLU A 27 2.88 -20.35 -8.40
N ARG A 28 4.18 -20.34 -8.75
CA ARG A 28 5.12 -19.36 -8.18
C ARG A 28 4.75 -17.97 -8.66
N GLY A 29 4.41 -17.10 -7.71
CA GLY A 29 4.13 -15.70 -8.01
C GLY A 29 2.69 -15.40 -8.41
N LYS A 30 1.73 -16.26 -8.04
CA LYS A 30 0.28 -16.04 -8.22
C LYS A 30 -0.21 -14.63 -7.83
N TYR A 31 0.42 -14.01 -6.83
CA TYR A 31 0.11 -12.65 -6.35
C TYR A 31 1.22 -11.63 -6.62
N ALA A 32 2.28 -12.01 -7.33
CA ALA A 32 3.44 -11.16 -7.55
C ALA A 32 3.10 -9.93 -8.40
N GLU A 33 2.20 -10.08 -9.38
CA GLU A 33 1.74 -8.96 -10.21
C GLU A 33 0.87 -7.98 -9.40
N GLN A 34 -0.05 -8.48 -8.58
CA GLN A 34 -0.89 -7.66 -7.70
C GLN A 34 -0.06 -6.91 -6.64
N TYR A 35 1.00 -7.55 -6.15
CA TYR A 35 1.95 -6.91 -5.24
C TYR A 35 2.82 -5.87 -5.95
N ARG A 36 3.29 -6.15 -7.18
CA ARG A 36 4.06 -5.23 -8.02
C ARG A 36 3.26 -4.05 -8.54
N ALA A 37 1.95 -4.21 -8.71
CA ALA A 37 1.03 -3.12 -8.98
C ALA A 37 1.05 -2.05 -7.86
N GLY A 38 1.67 -2.38 -6.71
CA GLY A 38 2.36 -1.44 -5.84
C GLY A 38 1.45 -0.33 -5.35
N THR A 39 0.91 -0.49 -4.15
CA THR A 39 0.37 0.67 -3.45
C THR A 39 1.53 1.64 -3.22
N ASN A 40 1.55 2.78 -3.91
CA ASN A 40 2.50 3.86 -3.63
C ASN A 40 2.16 4.43 -2.25
N LEU A 41 2.67 3.80 -1.19
CA LEU A 41 2.48 4.24 0.17
C LEU A 41 3.37 5.45 0.44
N VAL A 42 2.73 6.57 0.74
CA VAL A 42 3.40 7.81 1.13
C VAL A 42 3.15 8.02 2.61
N LEU A 43 4.23 8.18 3.39
CA LEU A 43 4.12 8.52 4.81
C LEU A 43 3.70 9.98 4.93
N LEU A 44 2.56 10.22 5.58
CA LEU A 44 2.11 11.57 5.90
C LEU A 44 2.91 12.14 7.08
N ALA A 45 3.10 13.47 7.08
CA ALA A 45 3.62 14.15 8.25
C ALA A 45 2.66 13.98 9.45
N PRO A 46 3.15 13.98 10.71
CA PRO A 46 2.33 13.67 11.88
C PRO A 46 1.12 14.58 12.08
N ASP A 47 1.27 15.86 11.76
CA ASP A 47 0.22 16.87 11.81
C ASP A 47 -0.87 16.63 10.75
N VAL A 48 -0.47 16.28 9.53
CA VAL A 48 -1.41 15.92 8.46
C VAL A 48 -2.15 14.62 8.80
N ALA A 49 -1.45 13.62 9.33
CA ALA A 49 -2.06 12.37 9.76
C ALA A 49 -3.05 12.57 10.93
N ALA A 50 -2.81 13.55 11.80
CA ALA A 50 -3.74 13.89 12.88
C ALA A 50 -4.99 14.64 12.37
N ALA A 51 -4.89 15.34 11.24
CA ALA A 51 -5.99 16.10 10.67
C ALA A 51 -6.99 15.24 9.88
N PHE A 52 -6.57 14.09 9.35
CA PHE A 52 -7.40 13.23 8.52
C PHE A 52 -7.60 11.83 9.13
N PRO A 53 -8.85 11.32 9.22
CA PRO A 53 -9.14 10.04 9.87
C PRO A 53 -8.74 8.81 9.04
N ASN A 54 -8.66 8.94 7.72
CA ASN A 54 -8.32 7.85 6.79
C ASN A 54 -7.76 8.38 5.46
N ASP A 55 -7.32 7.44 4.61
CA ASP A 55 -6.77 7.69 3.28
C ASP A 55 -7.81 8.26 2.30
N GLU A 56 -9.07 7.84 2.40
CA GLU A 56 -10.17 8.37 1.59
C GLU A 56 -10.30 9.88 1.77
N ALA A 57 -10.33 10.37 3.01
CA ALA A 57 -10.45 11.79 3.32
C ALA A 57 -9.27 12.62 2.78
N VAL A 58 -8.04 12.09 2.87
CA VAL A 58 -6.84 12.72 2.31
C VAL A 58 -6.95 12.82 0.78
N ASN A 59 -7.33 11.73 0.13
CA ASN A 59 -7.44 11.67 -1.32
C ASN A 59 -8.53 12.61 -1.86
N GLU A 60 -9.66 12.73 -1.18
CA GLU A 60 -10.70 13.69 -1.55
C GLU A 60 -10.20 15.14 -1.45
N ALA A 61 -9.52 15.49 -0.35
CA ALA A 61 -8.97 16.83 -0.18
C ALA A 61 -7.95 17.17 -1.28
N LEU A 62 -7.03 16.25 -1.61
CA LEU A 62 -6.05 16.46 -2.67
C LEU A 62 -6.70 16.60 -4.05
N ARG A 63 -7.75 15.82 -4.34
CA ARG A 63 -8.52 15.97 -5.59
C ARG A 63 -9.19 17.34 -5.69
N LEU A 64 -9.70 17.89 -4.59
CA LEU A 64 -10.25 19.25 -4.58
C LEU A 64 -9.16 20.28 -4.89
N VAL A 65 -7.98 20.17 -4.29
CA VAL A 65 -6.83 21.04 -4.60
C VAL A 65 -6.45 20.96 -6.08
N MET A 66 -6.40 19.75 -6.66
CA MET A 66 -6.15 19.58 -8.09
C MET A 66 -7.21 20.30 -8.96
N ARG A 67 -8.49 20.21 -8.59
CA ARG A 67 -9.56 20.91 -9.31
C ARG A 67 -9.44 22.42 -9.18
N LEU A 68 -9.12 22.94 -8.00
CA LEU A 68 -8.91 24.37 -7.78
C LEU A 68 -7.73 24.89 -8.60
N ALA A 69 -6.64 24.13 -8.67
CA ALA A 69 -5.47 24.48 -9.48
C ALA A 69 -5.76 24.46 -11.00
N LEU A 70 -6.80 23.74 -11.43
CA LEU A 70 -7.27 23.71 -12.82
C LEU A 70 -8.26 24.84 -13.15
N ILE A 71 -8.78 25.57 -12.15
CA ILE A 71 -9.59 26.77 -12.39
C ILE A 71 -8.62 27.86 -12.89
N PRO A 72 -8.71 28.29 -14.16
CA PRO A 72 -7.89 29.40 -14.62
C PRO A 72 -8.23 30.63 -13.78
N ALA A 73 -7.21 31.44 -13.47
CA ALA A 73 -7.32 32.66 -12.65
C ALA A 73 -8.12 33.77 -13.38
N VAL A 74 -9.40 33.51 -13.69
CA VAL A 74 -10.28 34.33 -14.53
C VAL A 74 -10.79 35.59 -13.81
N HIS A 75 -10.31 35.88 -12.60
CA HIS A 75 -10.71 37.08 -11.84
C HIS A 75 -9.57 38.06 -11.53
N ALA A 76 -8.41 37.95 -12.18
CA ALA A 76 -7.27 38.82 -11.92
C ALA A 76 -7.14 40.03 -12.88
N GLY A 77 -8.22 40.50 -13.52
CA GLY A 77 -8.07 41.51 -14.59
C GLY A 77 -9.24 42.44 -14.92
N GLU A 78 -10.28 42.53 -14.10
CA GLU A 78 -11.42 43.43 -14.39
C GLU A 78 -11.76 44.30 -13.18
N ASP A 79 -10.82 45.13 -12.72
CA ASP A 79 -11.09 46.15 -11.68
C ASP A 79 -10.25 47.45 -11.86
N GLU A 80 -9.74 47.74 -13.07
CA GLU A 80 -8.95 48.95 -13.29
C GLU A 80 -9.17 49.59 -14.67
N THR A 81 -10.35 50.16 -14.90
CA THR A 81 -10.53 51.37 -15.73
C THR A 81 -11.82 52.11 -15.31
N ASP A 82 -11.66 53.19 -14.55
CA ASP A 82 -12.57 54.34 -14.51
C ASP A 82 -11.73 55.60 -14.81
#